data_AF-A0A3P6E6Q0-F1
#
_entry.id   AF-A0A3P6E6Q0-F1
#
_cell.length_a   1.000
_cell.length_b   1.000
_cell.length_c   1.000
_cell.angle_alpha   90.00
_cell.angle_beta   90.00
_cell.angle_gamma   90.00
#
_symmetry.space_group_name_H-M   'P 1'
#
loop_
_entity.id
_entity.type
_entity.pdbx_description
1 polymer ?
#
loop_
_entity_poly.entity_id
_entity_poly.type
_entity_poly.pdbx_seq_one_letter_code
_entity_poly.pdbx_strand_id
1 'polypeptide(L)'
;MVETREREREKKDYIDLSNLMANILRRPDLLLTVAAVLFSTVPASNSIPFILFHGIGDKCSGGVGNFTQLLSNLSGSPGSCLEIGNGEIDTWFMPLMHQANEACEKVKMMKELSQGYNIVAQSQGNLVARGLIEFCDDAPPVINYVSLGGPHAGIAAIPKCSSGPFCDIAEALMKLEIYNDFVQDHIAPSGYVKIPGEMTKYLDHSKYLPKLNNERPDQRNSTFKNRFMSLHNLVLVMFQNDTTLVPKETSWFGYYTDDGFDSLLSTQQTKLYTEDWIGLKALDDVGKVKYVTVSGDHLMIAYNDVVKYVVPYLMA
;
A
#
# COMPACT_ATOMS: atom_id res chain seq x y z
N MET A 1 47.03 15.27 52.63
CA MET A 1 46.75 16.62 52.07
C MET A 1 46.31 16.49 50.61
N VAL A 2 45.31 15.64 50.35
CA VAL A 2 44.77 15.34 49.02
C VAL A 2 43.24 15.55 49.00
N GLU A 3 42.64 15.90 50.15
CA GLU A 3 41.19 16.00 50.33
C GLU A 3 40.66 17.45 50.33
N THR A 4 41.53 18.41 49.99
CA THR A 4 41.21 19.85 49.95
C THR A 4 41.29 20.47 48.55
N ARG A 5 41.59 19.69 47.50
CA ARG A 5 41.62 20.17 46.11
C ARG A 5 40.39 19.79 45.28
N GLU A 6 39.51 18.92 45.78
CA GLU A 6 38.29 18.52 45.06
C GLU A 6 37.05 19.36 45.41
N ARG A 7 37.06 20.11 46.52
CA ARG A 7 35.93 20.98 46.92
C ARG A 7 35.97 22.41 46.35
N GLU A 8 37.03 22.81 45.65
CA GLU A 8 37.14 24.13 45.00
C GLU A 8 36.96 24.10 43.48
N ARG A 9 36.79 22.92 42.86
CA ARG A 9 36.51 22.79 41.42
C ARG A 9 35.03 22.77 41.05
N GLU A 10 34.13 22.79 42.03
CA GLU A 10 32.68 22.63 41.85
C GLU A 10 31.88 23.95 41.98
N LYS A 11 32.53 25.12 41.81
CA LYS A 11 31.86 26.42 41.91
C LYS A 11 32.20 27.41 40.78
N LYS A 12 32.43 26.90 39.58
CA LYS A 12 32.49 27.70 38.35
C LYS A 12 31.68 26.98 37.30
N ASP A 13 30.43 27.41 37.16
CA ASP A 13 29.60 27.42 35.94
C ASP A 13 28.10 27.47 36.31
N TYR A 14 27.73 28.47 37.11
CA TYR A 14 26.35 28.93 37.15
C TYR A 14 26.34 30.39 36.71
N ILE A 15 25.83 30.61 35.51
CA ILE A 15 25.55 31.95 34.98
C ILE A 15 24.30 32.44 35.69
N ASP A 16 24.43 33.52 36.45
CA ASP A 16 23.29 34.23 37.05
C ASP A 16 22.47 34.91 35.94
N LEU A 17 21.42 34.21 35.50
CA LEU A 17 20.50 34.64 34.43
C LEU A 17 19.76 35.96 34.76
N SER A 18 19.72 36.38 36.02
CA SER A 18 19.04 37.62 36.42
C SER A 18 19.82 38.88 35.99
N ASN A 19 21.16 38.81 35.98
CA ASN A 19 22.03 39.94 35.63
C ASN A 19 22.30 40.06 34.11
N LEU A 20 22.11 38.97 33.35
CA LEU A 20 22.27 38.99 31.89
C LEU A 20 21.06 39.67 31.21
N MET A 21 19.84 39.46 31.73
CA MET A 21 18.62 40.08 31.21
C MET A 21 18.56 41.60 31.45
N ALA A 22 19.10 42.08 32.59
CA ALA A 22 19.05 43.49 32.95
C ALA A 22 19.91 44.40 32.05
N ASN A 23 20.97 43.87 31.43
CA ASN A 23 21.85 44.63 30.53
C ASN A 23 21.42 44.61 29.05
N ILE A 24 20.59 43.64 28.64
CA ILE A 24 20.08 43.52 27.26
C ILE A 24 18.92 44.49 27.01
N LEU A 25 18.14 44.84 28.04
CA LEU A 25 17.00 45.76 27.97
C LEU A 25 17.36 47.25 27.83
N ARG A 26 18.65 47.62 27.76
CA ARG A 26 19.12 49.02 27.71
C ARG A 26 19.66 49.47 26.34
N ARG A 27 19.56 48.65 25.28
CA ARG A 27 20.00 49.03 23.93
C ARG A 27 18.89 48.80 22.89
N PRO A 28 18.28 49.85 22.33
CA PRO A 28 17.18 49.71 21.37
C PRO A 28 17.60 49.02 20.06
N ASP A 29 18.89 49.07 19.69
CA ASP A 29 19.40 48.49 18.44
C ASP A 29 19.67 46.97 18.51
N LEU A 30 19.65 46.36 19.71
CA LEU A 30 19.93 44.93 19.90
C LEU A 30 18.65 44.09 20.13
N LEU A 31 17.48 44.74 20.19
CA LEU A 31 16.19 44.05 20.29
C LEU A 31 15.72 43.51 18.93
N LEU A 32 16.11 44.13 17.81
CA LEU A 32 15.76 43.65 16.48
C LEU A 32 16.54 42.40 16.07
N THR A 33 17.81 42.26 16.46
CA THR A 33 18.64 41.10 16.08
C THR A 33 18.38 39.85 16.91
N VAL A 34 17.90 39.98 18.15
CA VAL A 34 17.57 38.80 18.98
C VAL A 34 16.17 38.25 18.66
N ALA A 35 15.24 39.11 18.23
CA ALA A 35 13.95 38.66 17.71
C ALA A 35 14.06 37.90 16.37
N ALA A 36 15.10 38.18 15.57
CA ALA A 36 15.34 37.50 14.30
C ALA A 36 15.94 36.08 14.43
N VAL A 37 16.49 35.72 15.59
CA VAL A 37 17.13 34.40 15.82
C VAL A 37 16.18 33.41 16.54
N LEU A 38 15.02 33.87 17.03
CA LEU A 38 14.00 33.01 17.65
C LEU A 38 12.92 32.50 16.66
N PHE A 39 12.96 32.92 15.39
CA PHE A 39 12.34 32.17 14.30
C PHE A 39 13.32 31.09 13.81
N SER A 40 13.78 30.23 14.72
CA SER A 40 14.10 28.87 14.32
C SER A 40 12.80 28.29 13.79
N THR A 41 12.62 28.34 12.46
CA THR A 41 11.64 27.53 11.75
C THR A 41 11.93 26.10 12.18
N VAL A 42 11.20 25.60 13.17
CA VAL A 42 11.09 24.17 13.37
C VAL A 42 10.72 23.66 11.98
N PRO A 43 11.54 22.83 11.33
CA PRO A 43 11.12 22.26 10.07
C PRO A 43 9.79 21.61 10.38
N ALA A 44 8.71 22.12 9.77
CA ALA A 44 7.45 21.43 9.80
C ALA A 44 7.78 20.08 9.18
N SER A 45 7.90 19.06 10.03
CA SER A 45 8.04 17.69 9.59
C SER A 45 6.71 17.37 8.94
N ASN A 46 6.57 17.71 7.66
CA ASN A 46 5.42 17.37 6.86
C ASN A 46 5.48 15.86 6.72
N SER A 47 4.76 15.17 7.60
CA SER A 47 4.62 13.73 7.52
C SER A 47 4.03 13.36 6.17
N ILE A 48 4.62 12.34 5.54
CA ILE A 48 4.19 11.88 4.22
C ILE A 48 2.77 11.30 4.39
N PRO A 49 1.74 11.85 3.71
CA PRO A 49 0.39 11.35 3.85
C PRO A 49 0.29 9.92 3.32
N PHE A 50 -0.75 9.20 3.73
CA PHE A 50 -1.07 7.91 3.13
C PHE A 50 -2.55 7.80 2.75
N ILE A 51 -2.81 7.01 1.72
CA ILE A 51 -4.16 6.58 1.38
C ILE A 51 -4.33 5.08 1.65
N LEU A 52 -5.55 4.69 2.00
CA LEU A 52 -5.91 3.31 2.21
C LEU A 52 -6.99 2.84 1.24
N PHE A 53 -6.75 1.70 0.58
CA PHE A 53 -7.74 0.99 -0.23
C PHE A 53 -8.29 -0.24 0.52
N HIS A 54 -9.61 -0.31 0.65
CA HIS A 54 -10.28 -1.44 1.28
C HIS A 54 -10.41 -2.64 0.34
N GLY A 55 -10.75 -3.79 0.93
CA GLY A 55 -11.03 -5.02 0.21
C GLY A 55 -12.45 -5.09 -0.36
N ILE A 56 -12.72 -6.23 -0.98
CA ILE A 56 -14.04 -6.59 -1.50
C ILE A 56 -15.06 -6.72 -0.36
N GLY A 57 -16.28 -6.23 -0.58
CA GLY A 57 -17.37 -6.28 0.39
C GLY A 57 -17.22 -5.32 1.57
N ASP A 58 -16.25 -4.41 1.52
CA ASP A 58 -16.00 -3.42 2.57
C ASP A 58 -16.15 -2.00 2.02
N LYS A 59 -16.00 -1.00 2.88
CA LYS A 59 -16.11 0.43 2.58
C LYS A 59 -15.32 1.25 3.60
N CYS A 60 -15.06 2.52 3.31
CA CYS A 60 -14.28 3.36 4.21
C CYS A 60 -14.98 3.66 5.54
N SER A 61 -16.31 3.65 5.59
CA SER A 61 -17.03 3.76 6.85
C SER A 61 -16.92 2.45 7.66
N GLY A 62 -16.53 2.52 8.93
CA GLY A 62 -16.51 1.36 9.82
C GLY A 62 -15.10 0.81 10.07
N GLY A 63 -14.90 -0.49 9.91
CA GLY A 63 -13.67 -1.19 10.28
C GLY A 63 -12.42 -0.63 9.61
N VAL A 64 -12.51 -0.38 8.30
CA VAL A 64 -11.42 0.20 7.51
C VAL A 64 -11.10 1.63 7.93
N GLY A 65 -12.13 2.46 8.14
CA GLY A 65 -11.95 3.83 8.66
C GLY A 65 -11.26 3.84 10.01
N ASN A 66 -11.67 2.95 10.92
CA ASN A 66 -11.02 2.79 12.23
C ASN A 66 -9.56 2.34 12.11
N PHE A 67 -9.27 1.41 11.19
CA PHE A 67 -7.90 0.97 10.92
C PHE A 67 -7.05 2.09 10.31
N THR A 68 -7.62 2.91 9.43
CA THR A 68 -6.96 4.10 8.87
C THR A 68 -6.61 5.09 9.98
N GLN A 69 -7.56 5.39 10.88
CA GLN A 69 -7.34 6.26 12.04
C GLN A 69 -6.26 5.70 12.97
N LEU A 70 -6.25 4.39 13.20
CA LEU A 70 -5.22 3.72 13.99
C LEU A 70 -3.83 3.93 13.37
N LEU A 71 -3.69 3.71 12.06
CA LEU A 71 -2.42 3.92 11.36
C LEU A 71 -1.97 5.37 11.41
N SER A 72 -2.89 6.34 11.26
CA SER A 72 -2.58 7.76 11.41
C SER A 72 -2.04 8.08 12.81
N ASN A 73 -2.68 7.53 13.86
CA ASN A 73 -2.26 7.76 15.24
C ASN A 73 -0.89 7.12 15.54
N LEU A 74 -0.63 5.91 15.03
CA LEU A 74 0.62 5.20 15.29
C LEU A 74 1.81 5.77 14.51
N SER A 75 1.57 6.24 13.27
CA SER A 75 2.63 6.78 12.40
C SER A 75 2.89 8.27 12.60
N GLY A 76 1.91 9.03 13.11
CA GLY A 76 1.95 10.49 13.12
C GLY A 76 1.70 11.11 11.72
N SER A 77 1.31 10.30 10.73
CA SER A 77 1.09 10.73 9.36
C SER A 77 -0.39 10.88 9.04
N PRO A 78 -0.79 11.91 8.27
CA PRO A 78 -2.18 12.08 7.86
C PRO A 78 -2.60 10.95 6.91
N GLY A 79 -3.57 10.14 7.35
CA GLY A 79 -4.14 9.04 6.57
C GLY A 79 -5.58 9.27 6.16
N SER A 80 -5.96 8.84 4.96
CA SER A 80 -7.34 8.85 4.48
C SER A 80 -7.69 7.53 3.79
N CYS A 81 -8.88 6.99 4.06
CA CYS A 81 -9.40 5.88 3.28
C CYS A 81 -10.02 6.43 1.99
N LEU A 82 -9.59 5.91 0.84
CA LEU A 82 -10.06 6.37 -0.46
C LEU A 82 -11.22 5.49 -0.94
N GLU A 83 -12.44 5.94 -0.67
CA GLU A 83 -13.66 5.25 -1.12
C GLU A 83 -13.77 5.34 -2.65
N ILE A 84 -14.04 4.22 -3.32
CA ILE A 84 -14.25 4.15 -4.77
C ILE A 84 -15.70 3.78 -5.05
N GLY A 85 -16.36 4.52 -5.95
CA GLY A 85 -17.77 4.37 -6.23
C GLY A 85 -18.63 4.45 -4.97
N ASN A 86 -19.54 3.49 -4.84
CA ASN A 86 -20.47 3.29 -3.73
C ASN A 86 -19.93 2.28 -2.69
N GLY A 87 -18.61 2.15 -2.59
CA GLY A 87 -17.93 1.29 -1.63
C GLY A 87 -18.27 -0.18 -1.82
N GLU A 88 -18.83 -0.80 -0.77
CA GLU A 88 -19.13 -2.24 -0.70
C GLU A 88 -19.72 -2.80 -1.99
N ILE A 89 -20.73 -2.14 -2.58
CA ILE A 89 -21.40 -2.61 -3.80
C ILE A 89 -20.44 -2.61 -5.00
N ASP A 90 -19.70 -1.52 -5.19
CA ASP A 90 -18.87 -1.35 -6.37
C ASP A 90 -17.60 -2.20 -6.33
N THR A 91 -17.16 -2.65 -5.15
CA THR A 91 -16.12 -3.69 -5.05
C THR A 91 -16.54 -5.04 -5.65
N TRP A 92 -17.85 -5.29 -5.78
CA TRP A 92 -18.38 -6.47 -6.46
C TRP A 92 -18.67 -6.20 -7.94
N PHE A 93 -19.29 -5.05 -8.24
CA PHE A 93 -19.95 -4.84 -9.54
C PHE A 93 -19.34 -3.75 -10.44
N MET A 94 -18.36 -3.00 -9.96
CA MET A 94 -17.60 -2.07 -10.80
C MET A 94 -16.30 -2.76 -11.26
N PRO A 95 -16.04 -2.92 -12.57
CA PRO A 95 -14.80 -3.54 -13.03
C PRO A 95 -13.57 -2.84 -12.48
N LEU A 96 -12.52 -3.60 -12.16
CA LEU A 96 -11.31 -3.06 -11.53
C LEU A 96 -10.61 -1.96 -12.35
N MET A 97 -10.75 -1.99 -13.68
CA MET A 97 -10.22 -0.92 -14.54
C MET A 97 -10.94 0.41 -14.26
N HIS A 98 -12.25 0.39 -14.04
CA HIS A 98 -13.01 1.58 -13.67
C HIS A 98 -12.66 2.04 -12.26
N GLN A 99 -12.49 1.11 -11.31
CA GLN A 99 -12.06 1.45 -9.95
C GLN A 99 -10.66 2.12 -9.95
N ALA A 100 -9.70 1.59 -10.71
CA ALA A 100 -8.36 2.16 -10.84
C ALA A 100 -8.38 3.55 -11.51
N ASN A 101 -9.21 3.74 -12.53
CA ASN A 101 -9.39 5.05 -13.18
C ASN A 101 -10.00 6.08 -12.20
N GLU A 102 -11.02 5.69 -11.42
CA GLU A 102 -11.61 6.59 -10.43
C GLU A 102 -10.60 6.94 -9.31
N ALA A 103 -9.80 5.97 -8.87
CA ALA A 103 -8.72 6.21 -7.92
C ALA A 103 -7.70 7.20 -8.48
N CYS A 104 -7.32 7.06 -9.75
CA CYS A 104 -6.42 7.98 -10.46
C CYS A 104 -6.96 9.41 -10.46
N GLU A 105 -8.21 9.62 -10.87
CA GLU A 105 -8.84 10.94 -10.90
C GLU A 105 -8.91 11.56 -9.49
N LYS A 106 -9.32 10.79 -8.49
CA LYS A 106 -9.40 11.27 -7.11
C LYS A 106 -8.03 11.69 -6.57
N VAL A 107 -7.00 10.87 -6.73
CA VAL A 107 -5.65 11.16 -6.23
C VAL A 107 -5.07 12.40 -6.88
N LYS A 108 -5.30 12.61 -8.19
CA LYS A 108 -4.84 13.82 -8.91
C LYS A 108 -5.47 15.12 -8.38
N MET A 109 -6.65 15.04 -7.77
CA MET A 109 -7.33 16.20 -7.15
C MET A 109 -6.88 16.48 -5.71
N MET A 110 -6.19 15.55 -5.04
CA MET A 110 -5.75 15.68 -3.66
C MET A 110 -4.40 16.42 -3.59
N LYS A 111 -4.44 17.74 -3.37
CA LYS A 111 -3.26 18.62 -3.36
C LYS A 111 -2.23 18.22 -2.29
N GLU A 112 -2.70 17.68 -1.17
CA GLU A 112 -1.90 17.16 -0.07
C GLU A 112 -0.98 16.00 -0.51
N LEU A 113 -1.35 15.25 -1.56
CA LEU A 113 -0.55 14.13 -2.06
C LEU A 113 0.50 14.56 -3.10
N SER A 114 0.50 15.84 -3.53
CA SER A 114 1.30 16.33 -4.66
C SER A 114 2.82 16.15 -4.52
N GLN A 115 3.34 16.11 -3.28
CA GLN A 115 4.76 15.87 -2.99
C GLN A 115 5.10 14.39 -2.79
N GLY A 116 4.11 13.53 -2.93
CA GLY A 116 4.20 12.09 -2.75
C GLY A 116 3.48 11.59 -1.52
N TYR A 117 3.10 10.31 -1.55
CA TYR A 117 2.27 9.68 -0.53
C TYR A 117 2.53 8.18 -0.43
N ASN A 118 2.14 7.58 0.68
CA ASN A 118 2.19 6.13 0.88
C ASN A 118 0.84 5.48 0.58
N ILE A 119 0.84 4.20 0.24
CA ILE A 119 -0.37 3.40 0.07
C ILE A 119 -0.37 2.25 1.08
N VAL A 120 -1.51 2.03 1.72
CA VAL A 120 -1.86 0.76 2.35
C VAL A 120 -3.04 0.17 1.59
N ALA A 121 -3.00 -1.09 1.20
CA ALA A 121 -4.15 -1.71 0.51
C ALA A 121 -4.46 -3.10 1.05
N GLN A 122 -5.75 -3.39 1.19
CA GLN A 122 -6.26 -4.62 1.77
C GLN A 122 -6.94 -5.48 0.70
N SER A 123 -6.63 -6.78 0.66
CA SER A 123 -7.31 -7.75 -0.21
C SER A 123 -7.41 -7.26 -1.67
N GLN A 124 -8.61 -7.27 -2.28
CA GLN A 124 -8.87 -6.77 -3.64
C GLN A 124 -8.38 -5.33 -3.87
N GLY A 125 -8.40 -4.45 -2.85
CA GLY A 125 -7.91 -3.07 -2.97
C GLY A 125 -6.46 -2.96 -3.43
N ASN A 126 -5.66 -4.02 -3.27
CA ASN A 126 -4.30 -4.10 -3.82
C ASN A 126 -4.26 -4.06 -5.34
N LEU A 127 -5.27 -4.63 -6.01
CA LEU A 127 -5.38 -4.60 -7.46
C LEU A 127 -5.73 -3.20 -7.95
N VAL A 128 -6.57 -2.48 -7.22
CA VAL A 128 -6.89 -1.06 -7.49
C VAL A 128 -5.66 -0.18 -7.25
N ALA A 129 -4.97 -0.38 -6.12
CA ALA A 129 -3.73 0.34 -5.79
C ALA A 129 -2.63 0.15 -6.84
N ARG A 130 -2.43 -1.09 -7.31
CA ARG A 130 -1.49 -1.35 -8.42
C ARG A 130 -1.96 -0.74 -9.73
N GLY A 131 -3.26 -0.79 -10.04
CA GLY A 131 -3.83 -0.10 -11.19
C GLY A 131 -3.56 1.41 -11.15
N LEU A 132 -3.70 2.04 -9.98
CA LEU A 132 -3.32 3.44 -9.76
C LEU A 132 -1.82 3.67 -10.00
N ILE A 133 -0.94 2.84 -9.42
CA ILE A 133 0.51 2.99 -9.58
C ILE A 133 0.92 2.81 -11.05
N GLU A 134 0.39 1.81 -11.73
CA GLU A 134 0.89 1.37 -13.03
C GLU A 134 0.19 2.10 -14.18
N PHE A 135 -1.12 2.30 -14.13
CA PHE A 135 -1.90 2.85 -15.25
C PHE A 135 -2.05 4.38 -15.21
N CYS A 136 -2.02 5.01 -14.03
CA CYS A 136 -2.37 6.43 -13.90
C CYS A 136 -1.25 7.34 -14.40
N ASP A 137 -1.54 8.08 -15.47
CA ASP A 137 -0.66 9.11 -15.99
C ASP A 137 -0.70 10.37 -15.10
N ASP A 138 0.48 10.92 -14.81
CA ASP A 138 0.66 12.14 -14.02
C ASP A 138 0.05 12.09 -12.60
N ALA A 139 -0.04 10.89 -12.01
CA ALA A 139 -0.29 10.76 -10.58
C ALA A 139 0.87 11.36 -9.77
N PRO A 140 0.59 11.97 -8.61
CA PRO A 140 1.61 12.22 -7.61
C PRO A 140 2.38 10.93 -7.25
N PRO A 141 3.65 11.02 -6.86
CA PRO A 141 4.50 9.84 -6.70
C PRO A 141 4.08 8.99 -5.48
N VAL A 142 3.94 7.69 -5.68
CA VAL A 142 3.79 6.75 -4.57
C VAL A 142 5.18 6.43 -4.00
N ILE A 143 5.37 6.67 -2.71
CA ILE A 143 6.64 6.49 -2.01
C ILE A 143 6.75 5.04 -1.51
N ASN A 144 5.96 4.68 -0.50
CA ASN A 144 5.89 3.30 0.00
C ASN A 144 4.53 2.68 -0.30
N TYR A 145 4.53 1.40 -0.61
CA TYR A 145 3.32 0.62 -0.81
C TYR A 145 3.32 -0.60 0.12
N VAL A 146 2.38 -0.64 1.06
CA VAL A 146 2.13 -1.78 1.96
C VAL A 146 0.89 -2.54 1.50
N SER A 147 1.12 -3.75 1.01
CA SER A 147 0.10 -4.69 0.58
C SER A 147 -0.25 -5.66 1.69
N LEU A 148 -1.51 -5.66 2.12
CA LEU A 148 -2.06 -6.60 3.10
C LEU A 148 -2.91 -7.65 2.36
N GLY A 149 -2.37 -8.85 2.17
CA GLY A 149 -3.09 -9.98 1.56
C GLY A 149 -3.59 -9.66 0.15
N GLY A 150 -2.74 -9.12 -0.73
CA GLY A 150 -3.14 -8.76 -2.09
C GLY A 150 -3.14 -9.95 -3.07
N PRO A 151 -4.19 -10.16 -3.89
CA PRO A 151 -4.20 -11.22 -4.90
C PRO A 151 -3.38 -10.87 -6.16
N HIS A 152 -2.09 -10.56 -6.00
CA HIS A 152 -1.25 -9.98 -7.07
C HIS A 152 -1.04 -10.88 -8.29
N ALA A 153 -1.02 -12.19 -8.09
CA ALA A 153 -0.97 -13.18 -9.16
C ALA A 153 -2.37 -13.73 -9.53
N GLY A 154 -3.43 -13.17 -8.95
CA GLY A 154 -4.81 -13.63 -9.10
C GLY A 154 -5.23 -14.67 -8.06
N ILE A 155 -6.40 -15.26 -8.29
CA ILE A 155 -6.94 -16.37 -7.49
C ILE A 155 -7.42 -17.50 -8.40
N ALA A 156 -7.13 -18.73 -8.01
CA ALA A 156 -7.40 -19.93 -8.77
C ALA A 156 -8.76 -20.55 -8.45
N ALA A 157 -9.39 -20.08 -7.37
CA ALA A 157 -10.73 -20.45 -6.97
C ALA A 157 -11.52 -19.20 -6.64
N ILE A 158 -12.78 -19.17 -7.07
CA ILE A 158 -13.76 -18.19 -6.61
C ILE A 158 -13.95 -18.46 -5.10
N PRO A 159 -13.67 -17.48 -4.20
CA PRO A 159 -13.84 -17.69 -2.77
C PRO A 159 -15.31 -18.01 -2.52
N LYS A 160 -15.57 -19.06 -1.75
CA LYS A 160 -16.95 -19.38 -1.36
C LYS A 160 -17.49 -18.24 -0.52
N CYS A 161 -18.67 -17.75 -0.88
CA CYS A 161 -19.30 -16.66 -0.15
C CYS A 161 -19.59 -17.10 1.29
N SER A 162 -19.06 -16.35 2.27
CA SER A 162 -19.32 -16.60 3.69
C SER A 162 -20.61 -15.94 4.16
N SER A 163 -21.04 -14.82 3.55
CA SER A 163 -22.40 -14.23 3.68
C SER A 163 -22.59 -12.97 2.82
N GLY A 164 -23.83 -12.68 2.40
CA GLY A 164 -24.27 -11.38 1.86
C GLY A 164 -24.87 -11.45 0.44
N PRO A 165 -25.94 -10.69 0.15
CA PRO A 165 -26.67 -10.81 -1.11
C PRO A 165 -25.83 -10.47 -2.35
N PHE A 166 -24.88 -9.54 -2.21
CA PHE A 166 -23.98 -9.17 -3.31
C PHE A 166 -22.98 -10.27 -3.64
N CYS A 167 -22.45 -10.95 -2.62
CA CYS A 167 -21.55 -12.08 -2.80
C CYS A 167 -22.28 -13.22 -3.53
N ASP A 168 -23.47 -13.60 -3.07
CA ASP A 168 -24.25 -14.69 -3.67
C ASP A 168 -24.58 -14.42 -5.15
N ILE A 169 -24.93 -13.16 -5.47
CA ILE A 169 -25.18 -12.72 -6.86
C ILE A 169 -23.89 -12.81 -7.68
N ALA A 170 -22.78 -12.27 -7.17
CA ALA A 170 -21.50 -12.33 -7.88
C ALA A 170 -21.04 -13.77 -8.11
N GLU A 171 -21.17 -14.65 -7.11
CA GLU A 171 -20.86 -16.08 -7.23
C GLU A 171 -21.72 -16.75 -8.31
N ALA A 172 -23.02 -16.48 -8.32
CA ALA A 172 -23.94 -17.01 -9.34
C ALA A 172 -23.55 -16.53 -10.74
N LEU A 173 -23.18 -15.25 -10.90
CA LEU A 173 -22.77 -14.68 -12.18
C LEU A 173 -21.42 -15.24 -12.65
N MET A 174 -20.45 -15.42 -11.76
CA MET A 174 -19.15 -16.01 -12.10
C MET A 174 -19.25 -17.48 -12.56
N LYS A 175 -20.34 -18.19 -12.21
CA LYS A 175 -20.64 -19.54 -12.71
C LYS A 175 -21.16 -19.56 -14.15
N LEU A 176 -21.49 -18.42 -14.76
CA LEU A 176 -21.95 -18.30 -16.15
C LEU A 176 -20.79 -18.33 -17.19
N GLU A 177 -19.64 -18.91 -16.84
CA GLU A 177 -18.33 -18.79 -17.52
C GLU A 177 -17.58 -17.49 -17.18
N ILE A 178 -16.59 -17.57 -16.29
CA ILE A 178 -15.84 -16.43 -15.73
C ILE A 178 -15.20 -15.51 -16.80
N TYR A 179 -14.86 -16.08 -17.96
CA TYR A 179 -14.14 -15.40 -19.04
C TYR A 179 -15.04 -14.87 -20.16
N ASN A 180 -16.36 -14.91 -20.01
CA ASN A 180 -17.23 -14.24 -20.97
C ASN A 180 -17.24 -12.70 -20.77
N ASP A 181 -17.60 -11.97 -21.82
CA ASP A 181 -17.58 -10.49 -21.81
C ASP A 181 -18.47 -9.87 -20.74
N PHE A 182 -19.67 -10.42 -20.55
CA PHE A 182 -20.64 -9.89 -19.58
C PHE A 182 -20.08 -9.97 -18.16
N VAL A 183 -19.54 -11.11 -17.75
CA VAL A 183 -18.95 -11.31 -16.42
C VAL A 183 -17.74 -10.40 -16.23
N GLN A 184 -16.85 -10.33 -17.23
CA GLN A 184 -15.66 -9.47 -17.18
C GLN A 184 -16.00 -7.96 -17.12
N ASP A 185 -17.13 -7.53 -17.70
CA ASP A 185 -17.57 -6.13 -17.72
C ASP A 185 -18.43 -5.72 -16.52
N HIS A 186 -18.87 -6.66 -15.67
CA HIS A 186 -19.81 -6.37 -14.58
C HIS A 186 -19.41 -6.94 -13.22
N ILE A 187 -18.39 -7.79 -13.13
CA ILE A 187 -18.00 -8.45 -11.88
C ILE A 187 -16.53 -8.20 -11.61
N ALA A 188 -16.21 -7.34 -10.66
CA ALA A 188 -14.84 -6.94 -10.34
C ALA A 188 -13.91 -8.14 -10.03
N PRO A 189 -14.35 -9.13 -9.21
CA PRO A 189 -13.58 -10.35 -8.95
C PRO A 189 -13.11 -11.11 -10.18
N SER A 190 -13.93 -11.12 -11.24
CA SER A 190 -13.61 -11.85 -12.46
C SER A 190 -12.36 -11.32 -13.16
N GLY A 191 -12.02 -10.05 -12.93
CA GLY A 191 -10.82 -9.42 -13.48
C GLY A 191 -9.51 -10.02 -12.98
N TYR A 192 -9.52 -10.81 -11.90
CA TYR A 192 -8.32 -11.44 -11.33
C TYR A 192 -8.49 -12.92 -10.98
N VAL A 193 -9.54 -13.57 -11.49
CA VAL A 193 -9.62 -15.03 -11.48
C VAL A 193 -8.71 -15.59 -12.59
N LYS A 194 -7.76 -16.42 -12.19
CA LYS A 194 -6.75 -17.02 -13.06
C LYS A 194 -6.76 -18.54 -12.84
N ILE A 195 -7.50 -19.28 -13.64
CA ILE A 195 -7.68 -20.73 -13.43
C ILE A 195 -6.48 -21.48 -14.05
N PRO A 196 -5.65 -22.18 -13.27
CA PRO A 196 -4.61 -23.07 -13.79
C PRO A 196 -5.21 -24.13 -14.71
N GLY A 197 -4.58 -24.39 -15.86
CA GLY A 197 -5.12 -25.26 -16.91
C GLY A 197 -6.06 -24.56 -17.92
N GLU A 198 -6.54 -23.34 -17.64
CA GLU A 198 -7.34 -22.53 -18.58
C GLU A 198 -6.62 -21.27 -19.07
N MET A 199 -5.28 -21.32 -19.10
CA MET A 199 -4.44 -20.15 -19.36
C MET A 199 -4.72 -19.44 -20.69
N THR A 200 -5.08 -20.17 -21.75
CA THR A 200 -5.49 -19.57 -23.02
C THR A 200 -6.73 -18.67 -22.84
N LYS A 201 -7.79 -19.18 -22.19
CA LYS A 201 -9.00 -18.37 -21.93
C LYS A 201 -8.71 -17.17 -21.04
N TYR A 202 -7.91 -17.37 -20.00
CA TYR A 202 -7.49 -16.30 -19.09
C TYR A 202 -6.76 -15.18 -19.85
N LEU A 203 -5.75 -15.53 -20.65
CA LEU A 203 -4.97 -14.56 -21.41
C LEU A 203 -5.81 -13.88 -22.50
N ASP A 204 -6.72 -14.59 -23.16
CA ASP A 204 -7.53 -14.02 -24.25
C ASP A 204 -8.64 -13.10 -23.74
N HIS A 205 -9.24 -13.41 -22.59
CA HIS A 205 -10.49 -12.78 -22.18
C HIS A 205 -10.45 -12.01 -20.85
N SER A 206 -9.50 -12.28 -19.94
CA SER A 206 -9.47 -11.54 -18.66
C SER A 206 -9.12 -10.07 -18.90
N LYS A 207 -9.99 -9.15 -18.50
CA LYS A 207 -9.88 -7.72 -18.88
C LYS A 207 -8.94 -6.91 -18.00
N TYR A 208 -8.48 -7.46 -16.87
CA TYR A 208 -7.72 -6.71 -15.88
C TYR A 208 -6.34 -7.30 -15.57
N LEU A 209 -6.27 -8.46 -14.92
CA LEU A 209 -5.03 -8.99 -14.37
C LEU A 209 -3.93 -9.25 -15.41
N PRO A 210 -4.19 -9.82 -16.62
CA PRO A 210 -3.14 -9.98 -17.62
C PRO A 210 -2.52 -8.65 -18.07
N LYS A 211 -3.32 -7.57 -18.09
CA LYS A 211 -2.86 -6.22 -18.41
C LYS A 211 -2.04 -5.65 -17.27
N LEU A 212 -2.52 -5.77 -16.03
CA LEU A 212 -1.81 -5.30 -14.83
C LEU A 212 -0.47 -6.00 -14.64
N ASN A 213 -0.39 -7.29 -14.95
CA ASN A 213 0.82 -8.10 -14.76
C ASN A 213 1.73 -8.16 -16.00
N ASN A 214 1.43 -7.40 -17.07
CA ASN A 214 2.18 -7.45 -18.34
C ASN A 214 2.33 -8.90 -18.89
N GLU A 215 1.28 -9.74 -18.75
CA GLU A 215 1.36 -11.17 -19.08
C GLU A 215 1.29 -11.42 -20.59
N ARG A 216 0.60 -10.55 -21.34
CA ARG A 216 0.44 -10.63 -22.80
C ARG A 216 1.67 -10.06 -23.50
N PRO A 217 2.49 -10.87 -24.19
CA PRO A 217 3.76 -10.42 -24.78
C PRO A 217 3.62 -9.23 -25.74
N ASP A 218 2.55 -9.19 -26.53
CA ASP A 218 2.23 -8.16 -27.51
C ASP A 218 1.66 -6.86 -26.91
N GLN A 219 1.27 -6.88 -25.64
CA GLN A 219 0.65 -5.73 -24.94
C GLN A 219 1.50 -5.21 -23.77
N ARG A 220 2.70 -5.77 -23.55
CA ARG A 220 3.58 -5.35 -22.45
C ARG A 220 3.89 -3.86 -22.53
N ASN A 221 3.68 -3.16 -21.42
CA ASN A 221 3.92 -1.73 -21.34
C ASN A 221 5.06 -1.42 -20.38
N SER A 222 6.16 -0.90 -20.92
CA SER A 222 7.35 -0.51 -20.13
C SER A 222 7.08 0.63 -19.15
N THR A 223 6.08 1.48 -19.41
CA THR A 223 5.68 2.55 -18.50
C THR A 223 5.13 1.98 -17.19
N PHE A 224 4.35 0.90 -17.25
CA PHE A 224 3.79 0.24 -16.05
C PHE A 224 4.92 -0.26 -15.16
N LYS A 225 5.90 -0.94 -15.78
CA LYS A 225 7.14 -1.37 -15.13
C LYS A 225 7.90 -0.21 -14.49
N ASN A 226 8.15 0.86 -15.24
CA ASN A 226 8.91 2.01 -14.74
C ASN A 226 8.24 2.67 -13.53
N ARG A 227 6.91 2.78 -13.53
CA ARG A 227 6.15 3.32 -12.40
C ARG A 227 6.19 2.42 -11.19
N PHE A 228 5.99 1.12 -11.36
CA PHE A 228 6.08 0.16 -10.25
C PHE A 228 7.49 0.13 -9.63
N MET A 229 8.55 0.23 -10.46
CA MET A 229 9.94 0.33 -9.99
C MET A 229 10.27 1.64 -9.27
N SER A 230 9.46 2.68 -9.42
CA SER A 230 9.69 3.97 -8.77
C SER A 230 9.46 3.94 -7.25
N LEU A 231 8.79 2.90 -6.75
CA LEU A 231 8.53 2.72 -5.32
C LEU A 231 9.86 2.76 -4.52
N HIS A 232 9.81 3.39 -3.35
CA HIS A 232 10.89 3.36 -2.39
C HIS A 232 10.87 2.06 -1.59
N ASN A 233 9.69 1.61 -1.16
CA ASN A 233 9.50 0.32 -0.53
C ASN A 233 8.21 -0.34 -1.01
N LEU A 234 8.29 -1.65 -1.24
CA LEU A 234 7.14 -2.52 -1.47
C LEU A 234 7.10 -3.56 -0.34
N VAL A 235 6.10 -3.49 0.52
CA VAL A 235 5.90 -4.45 1.61
C VAL A 235 4.75 -5.37 1.24
N LEU A 236 5.04 -6.65 1.13
CA LEU A 236 4.07 -7.68 0.76
C LEU A 236 3.79 -8.53 2.00
N VAL A 237 2.61 -8.38 2.59
CA VAL A 237 2.19 -9.13 3.77
C VAL A 237 1.30 -10.30 3.35
N MET A 238 1.76 -11.51 3.64
CA MET A 238 1.01 -12.75 3.47
C MET A 238 0.53 -13.29 4.81
N PHE A 239 -0.72 -13.75 4.87
CA PHE A 239 -1.32 -14.37 6.05
C PHE A 239 -1.09 -15.89 6.03
N GLN A 240 -0.54 -16.45 7.12
CA GLN A 240 -0.14 -17.87 7.15
C GLN A 240 -1.29 -18.83 6.93
N ASN A 241 -2.46 -18.51 7.47
CA ASN A 241 -3.63 -19.38 7.48
C ASN A 241 -4.73 -18.83 6.58
N ASP A 242 -4.36 -18.06 5.56
CA ASP A 242 -5.30 -17.46 4.63
C ASP A 242 -6.12 -18.55 3.92
N THR A 243 -7.43 -18.54 4.15
CA THR A 243 -8.40 -19.43 3.51
C THR A 243 -9.18 -18.75 2.38
N THR A 244 -8.97 -17.45 2.18
CA THR A 244 -9.66 -16.63 1.17
C THR A 244 -8.88 -16.62 -0.15
N LEU A 245 -7.57 -16.41 -0.08
CA LEU A 245 -6.70 -16.40 -1.25
C LEU A 245 -6.22 -17.81 -1.56
N VAL A 246 -6.60 -18.30 -2.74
CA VAL A 246 -6.15 -19.61 -3.23
C VAL A 246 -5.37 -19.39 -4.53
N PRO A 247 -4.04 -19.60 -4.54
CA PRO A 247 -3.16 -19.88 -3.40
C PRO A 247 -2.86 -18.60 -2.59
N LYS A 248 -2.52 -18.71 -1.31
CA LYS A 248 -2.19 -17.55 -0.45
C LYS A 248 -0.90 -16.84 -0.89
N GLU A 249 0.00 -17.59 -1.52
CA GLU A 249 1.28 -17.15 -2.08
C GLU A 249 1.11 -16.05 -3.15
N THR A 250 -0.09 -15.89 -3.70
CA THR A 250 -0.46 -14.73 -4.54
C THR A 250 -0.16 -13.40 -3.86
N SER A 251 -0.21 -13.33 -2.53
CA SER A 251 0.19 -12.17 -1.70
C SER A 251 1.62 -11.72 -1.97
N TRP A 252 2.47 -12.65 -2.41
CA TRP A 252 3.87 -12.42 -2.77
C TRP A 252 4.12 -12.58 -4.27
N PHE A 253 3.10 -12.62 -5.13
CA PHE A 253 3.21 -12.96 -6.55
C PHE A 253 3.59 -14.43 -6.84
N GLY A 254 3.55 -15.32 -5.85
CA GLY A 254 3.65 -16.76 -6.09
C GLY A 254 2.34 -17.31 -6.66
N TYR A 255 2.40 -18.35 -7.49
CA TYR A 255 1.22 -18.90 -8.14
C TYR A 255 1.41 -20.33 -8.66
N TYR A 256 0.30 -20.97 -9.00
CA TYR A 256 0.33 -22.27 -9.67
C TYR A 256 0.98 -22.20 -11.06
N THR A 257 1.48 -23.33 -11.53
CA THR A 257 1.92 -23.49 -12.92
C THR A 257 0.76 -23.41 -13.90
N ASP A 258 1.05 -23.07 -15.16
CA ASP A 258 0.06 -22.99 -16.22
C ASP A 258 -0.68 -24.32 -16.45
N ASP A 259 -0.01 -25.45 -16.17
CA ASP A 259 -0.51 -26.81 -16.42
C ASP A 259 -1.60 -27.29 -15.43
N GLY A 260 -1.76 -26.63 -14.27
CA GLY A 260 -2.70 -27.06 -13.25
C GLY A 260 -2.28 -26.73 -11.82
N PHE A 261 -2.98 -27.33 -10.86
CA PHE A 261 -2.87 -27.02 -9.43
C PHE A 261 -1.77 -27.78 -8.68
N ASP A 262 -1.10 -28.73 -9.35
CA ASP A 262 -0.17 -29.67 -8.70
C ASP A 262 1.17 -29.03 -8.30
N SER A 263 1.57 -27.95 -8.98
CA SER A 263 2.83 -27.26 -8.74
C SER A 263 2.61 -25.80 -8.44
N LEU A 264 3.21 -25.34 -7.33
CA LEU A 264 3.15 -23.97 -6.87
C LEU A 264 4.54 -23.35 -6.95
N LEU A 265 4.65 -22.27 -7.71
CA LEU A 265 5.87 -21.50 -7.89
C LEU A 265 5.96 -20.40 -6.83
N SER A 266 7.13 -20.28 -6.21
CA SER A 266 7.47 -19.08 -5.46
C SER A 266 7.64 -17.89 -6.41
N THR A 267 7.63 -16.68 -5.85
CA THR A 267 7.81 -15.42 -6.60
C THR A 267 8.98 -15.49 -7.57
N GLN A 268 10.16 -15.92 -7.08
CA GLN A 268 11.41 -15.97 -7.82
C GLN A 268 11.42 -17.03 -8.94
N GLN A 269 10.46 -17.97 -8.93
CA GLN A 269 10.31 -18.99 -9.96
C GLN A 269 9.33 -18.58 -11.06
N THR A 270 8.53 -17.53 -10.85
CA THR A 270 7.55 -17.07 -11.85
C THR A 270 8.23 -16.39 -13.04
N LYS A 271 7.60 -16.46 -14.23
CA LYS A 271 8.05 -15.69 -15.40
C LYS A 271 7.98 -14.18 -15.18
N LEU A 272 6.93 -13.71 -14.50
CA LEU A 272 6.76 -12.30 -14.12
C LEU A 272 8.00 -11.75 -13.41
N TYR A 273 8.58 -12.53 -12.49
CA TYR A 273 9.80 -12.14 -11.78
C TYR A 273 11.06 -12.38 -12.62
N THR A 274 11.24 -13.58 -13.16
CA THR A 274 12.49 -13.96 -13.85
C THR A 274 12.75 -13.16 -15.12
N GLU A 275 11.71 -12.78 -15.85
CA GLU A 275 11.77 -11.89 -17.01
C GLU A 275 11.44 -10.42 -16.65
N ASP A 276 11.18 -10.14 -15.37
CA ASP A 276 11.00 -8.80 -14.81
C ASP A 276 9.91 -7.96 -15.52
N TRP A 277 8.73 -8.54 -15.75
CA TRP A 277 7.65 -7.95 -16.57
C TRP A 277 7.10 -6.64 -16.01
N ILE A 278 7.06 -6.51 -14.68
CA ILE A 278 6.58 -5.32 -13.98
C ILE A 278 7.69 -4.61 -13.20
N GLY A 279 8.94 -5.09 -13.27
CA GLY A 279 10.05 -4.50 -12.51
C GLY A 279 10.16 -5.00 -11.06
N LEU A 280 9.42 -6.03 -10.67
CA LEU A 280 9.46 -6.60 -9.33
C LEU A 280 10.86 -7.14 -8.97
N LYS A 281 11.53 -7.81 -9.92
CA LYS A 281 12.89 -8.32 -9.69
C LYS A 281 13.88 -7.17 -9.53
N ALA A 282 13.80 -6.16 -10.38
CA ALA A 282 14.68 -5.01 -10.27
C ALA A 282 14.51 -4.25 -8.94
N LEU A 283 13.28 -4.16 -8.43
CA LEU A 283 12.97 -3.56 -7.12
C LEU A 283 13.49 -4.43 -5.96
N ASP A 284 13.38 -5.76 -6.08
CA ASP A 284 13.85 -6.73 -5.10
C ASP A 284 15.39 -6.80 -5.03
N ASP A 285 16.07 -6.79 -6.17
CA ASP A 285 17.54 -6.83 -6.28
C ASP A 285 18.22 -5.68 -5.53
N VAL A 286 17.55 -4.51 -5.44
CA VAL A 286 18.03 -3.34 -4.68
C VAL A 286 17.50 -3.28 -3.24
N GLY A 287 16.87 -4.35 -2.78
CA GLY A 287 16.44 -4.55 -1.39
C GLY A 287 15.18 -3.77 -0.99
N LYS A 288 14.41 -3.23 -1.95
CA LYS A 288 13.22 -2.43 -1.69
C LYS A 288 11.94 -3.26 -1.49
N VAL A 289 11.97 -4.55 -1.83
CA VAL A 289 10.85 -5.47 -1.58
C VAL A 289 11.02 -6.15 -0.22
N LYS A 290 9.92 -6.24 0.54
CA LYS A 290 9.88 -6.88 1.86
C LYS A 290 8.78 -7.93 1.88
N TYR A 291 9.18 -9.19 1.90
CA TYR A 291 8.29 -10.34 2.04
C TYR A 291 8.03 -10.60 3.52
N VAL A 292 6.83 -10.28 4.00
CA VAL A 292 6.42 -10.41 5.39
C VAL A 292 5.33 -11.46 5.53
N THR A 293 5.49 -12.35 6.50
CA THR A 293 4.47 -13.33 6.87
C THR A 293 3.97 -13.03 8.27
N VAL A 294 2.65 -13.02 8.45
CA VAL A 294 1.98 -12.83 9.75
C VAL A 294 1.05 -14.00 10.05
N SER A 295 0.86 -14.31 11.33
CA SER A 295 -0.09 -15.33 11.75
C SER A 295 -1.52 -14.79 11.66
N GLY A 296 -2.46 -15.66 11.28
CA GLY A 296 -3.87 -15.32 11.13
C GLY A 296 -4.44 -15.79 9.79
N ASP A 297 -5.77 -15.76 9.71
CA ASP A 297 -6.50 -15.89 8.44
C ASP A 297 -6.50 -14.53 7.70
N HIS A 298 -7.18 -14.45 6.56
CA HIS A 298 -7.20 -13.30 5.67
C HIS A 298 -7.51 -11.99 6.40
N LEU A 299 -6.59 -11.02 6.34
CA LEU A 299 -6.66 -9.70 7.00
C LEU A 299 -6.77 -9.72 8.53
N MET A 300 -6.64 -10.89 9.17
CA MET A 300 -6.60 -11.03 10.63
C MET A 300 -5.17 -10.80 11.12
N ILE A 301 -4.76 -9.53 11.20
CA ILE A 301 -3.43 -9.12 11.64
C ILE A 301 -3.42 -8.69 13.11
N ALA A 302 -2.44 -9.17 13.88
CA ALA A 302 -2.26 -8.74 15.27
C ALA A 302 -1.75 -7.30 15.35
N TYR A 303 -2.17 -6.56 16.38
CA TYR A 303 -1.71 -5.18 16.61
C TYR A 303 -0.18 -5.03 16.59
N ASN A 304 0.54 -5.96 17.23
CA ASN A 304 2.01 -5.93 17.26
C ASN A 304 2.62 -6.09 15.86
N ASP A 305 1.99 -6.88 14.97
CA ASP A 305 2.45 -7.05 13.60
C ASP A 305 2.15 -5.81 12.75
N VAL A 306 1.04 -5.10 13.00
CA VAL A 306 0.77 -3.79 12.39
C VAL A 306 1.86 -2.79 12.77
N VAL A 307 2.16 -2.66 14.07
CA VAL A 307 3.22 -1.77 14.58
C VAL A 307 4.58 -2.13 14.01
N LYS A 308 4.86 -3.43 13.84
CA LYS A 308 6.18 -3.90 13.38
C LYS A 308 6.37 -3.80 11.86
N TYR A 309 5.35 -4.12 11.06
CA TYR A 309 5.51 -4.32 9.63
C TYR A 309 4.80 -3.30 8.75
N VAL A 310 3.83 -2.54 9.29
CA VAL A 310 3.08 -1.53 8.52
C VAL A 310 3.52 -0.12 8.90
N VAL A 311 3.44 0.22 10.19
CA VAL A 311 3.68 1.58 10.70
C VAL A 311 5.03 2.18 10.28
N PRO A 312 6.16 1.45 10.28
CA PRO A 312 7.46 2.04 9.93
C PRO A 312 7.53 2.60 8.51
N TYR A 313 6.68 2.12 7.58
CA TYR A 313 6.64 2.60 6.20
C TYR A 313 5.71 3.80 6.00
N LEU A 314 5.00 4.20 7.06
CA LEU A 314 4.11 5.36 7.06
C LEU A 314 4.70 6.54 7.83
N MET A 315 5.73 6.32 8.65
CA MET A 315 6.38 7.38 9.43
C MET A 315 7.18 8.33 8.53
N ALA A 316 7.30 9.58 8.99
CA ALA A 316 8.10 10.63 8.35
C ALA A 316 9.61 10.39 8.45
#